data_AF-A0AAN9KGZ1-F1
#
_entry.id   AF-A0AAN9KGZ1-F1
#
_cell.length_a   1.000
_cell.length_b   1.000
_cell.length_c   1.000
_cell.angle_alpha   90.00
_cell.angle_beta   90.00
_cell.angle_gamma   90.00
#
_symmetry.space_group_name_H-M   'P 1'
#
loop_
_entity.id
_entity.type
_entity.pdbx_description
1 polymer ?
#
loop_
_entity_poly.entity_id
_entity_poly.type
_entity_poly.pdbx_seq_one_letter_code
_entity_poly.pdbx_strand_id
1 'polypeptide(L)'
;MEMETVYDLGAKMIEALGKEKVSSGDVIAIDKASGKITKLGRSFSRWRDFDAMGPQVKFVQCPDGELQKRKEGFLALFTGDTSEIRAEVREQIDTKVAEWREEGKAEIVPGVLFIDES
;
A
#
# COMPACT_ATOMS: atom_id res chain seq x y z
N MET A 1 -12.01 25.13 3.76
CA MET A 1 -11.74 24.89 5.19
C MET A 1 -10.65 23.84 5.23
N GLU A 2 -9.42 24.24 5.56
CA GLU A 2 -8.29 23.29 5.66
C GLU A 2 -8.62 22.29 6.76
N MET A 3 -8.71 21.00 6.41
CA MET A 3 -8.94 19.93 7.37
C MET A 3 -7.61 19.52 7.99
N GLU A 4 -7.37 19.92 9.23
CA GLU A 4 -6.27 19.40 10.04
C GLU A 4 -6.82 18.31 10.96
N THR A 5 -6.20 17.14 10.95
CA THR A 5 -6.55 16.02 11.83
C THR A 5 -5.28 15.45 12.44
N VAL A 6 -5.33 15.17 13.75
CA VAL A 6 -4.24 14.57 14.51
C VAL A 6 -4.61 13.13 14.79
N TYR A 7 -3.70 12.20 14.47
CA TYR A 7 -3.88 10.78 14.73
C TYR A 7 -2.72 10.26 15.58
N ASP A 8 -3.03 9.46 16.59
CA ASP A 8 -2.02 8.70 17.33
C ASP A 8 -1.55 7.50 16.50
N LEU A 9 -0.23 7.36 16.38
CA LEU A 9 0.41 6.33 15.57
C LEU A 9 0.94 5.21 16.46
N GLY A 10 0.62 3.96 16.11
CA GLY A 10 1.19 2.78 16.77
C GLY A 10 2.63 2.48 16.34
N ALA A 11 3.35 1.68 17.12
CA ALA A 11 4.76 1.36 16.91
C ALA A 11 5.09 0.85 15.48
N LYS A 12 4.26 -0.04 14.92
CA LYS A 12 4.43 -0.56 13.54
C LYS A 12 4.37 0.55 12.47
N MET A 13 3.55 1.57 12.71
CA MET A 13 3.35 2.67 11.77
C MET A 13 4.50 3.66 11.83
N ILE A 14 5.06 3.88 13.03
CA ILE A 14 6.27 4.68 13.23
C ILE A 14 7.46 4.04 12.50
N GLU A 15 7.61 2.72 12.58
CA GLU A 15 8.65 1.98 11.85
C GLU A 15 8.49 2.13 10.32
N ALA A 16 7.25 1.99 9.81
CA ALA A 16 6.95 2.16 8.39
C ALA A 16 7.25 3.59 7.90
N LEU A 17 6.96 4.62 8.70
CA LEU A 17 7.32 6.01 8.39
C LEU A 17 8.84 6.21 8.32
N GLY A 18 9.57 5.58 9.24
CA GLY A 18 11.03 5.60 9.26
C GLY A 18 11.63 4.94 8.02
N LYS A 19 11.08 3.79 7.60
CA LYS A 19 11.52 3.06 6.40
C LYS A 19 11.33 3.87 5.11
N GLU A 20 10.19 4.56 4.99
CA GLU A 20 9.85 5.42 3.84
C GLU A 20 10.51 6.83 3.92
N LYS A 21 11.32 7.11 4.96
CA LYS A 21 11.96 8.40 5.21
C LYS A 21 10.98 9.57 5.12
N VAL A 22 9.83 9.42 5.76
CA VAL A 22 8.76 10.43 5.77
C VAL A 22 9.16 11.58 6.68
N SER A 23 9.01 12.80 6.17
CA SER A 23 9.32 14.06 6.83
C SER A 23 8.14 15.02 6.77
N SER A 24 8.15 16.05 7.62
CA SER A 24 7.13 17.10 7.58
C SER A 24 7.08 17.75 6.19
N GLY A 25 5.90 17.80 5.58
CA GLY A 25 5.67 18.30 4.22
C GLY A 25 5.63 17.22 3.13
N ASP A 26 5.83 15.95 3.47
CA ASP A 26 5.58 14.85 2.53
C ASP A 26 4.08 14.52 2.44
N VAL A 27 3.62 14.27 1.21
CA VAL A 27 2.29 13.75 0.94
C VAL A 27 2.37 12.23 0.97
N ILE A 28 1.67 11.62 1.92
CA ILE A 28 1.66 10.18 2.14
C ILE A 28 0.25 9.60 1.95
N ALA A 29 0.18 8.39 1.43
CA ALA A 29 -1.01 7.57 1.45
C ALA A 29 -0.86 6.48 2.49
N ILE A 30 -1.87 6.34 3.35
CA ILE A 30 -1.93 5.31 4.39
C ILE A 30 -3.10 4.39 4.06
N ASP A 31 -2.79 3.11 3.91
CA ASP A 31 -3.80 2.06 3.85
C ASP A 31 -4.16 1.63 5.27
N LYS A 32 -5.38 1.92 5.71
CA LYS A 32 -5.83 1.63 7.10
C LYS A 32 -5.96 0.14 7.40
N ALA A 33 -6.16 -0.71 6.39
CA ALA A 33 -6.38 -2.15 6.59
C ALA A 33 -5.06 -2.91 6.73
N SER A 34 -4.07 -2.54 5.92
CA SER A 34 -2.74 -3.18 5.89
C SER A 34 -1.70 -2.45 6.74
N GLY A 35 -1.93 -1.18 7.10
CA GLY A 35 -0.93 -0.34 7.75
C GLY A 35 0.21 0.08 6.82
N LYS A 36 0.09 -0.15 5.50
CA LYS A 36 1.10 0.22 4.52
C LYS A 36 1.09 1.74 4.32
N ILE A 37 2.28 2.33 4.37
CA ILE A 37 2.50 3.75 4.09
C ILE A 37 3.22 3.85 2.75
N THR A 38 2.75 4.74 1.89
CA THR A 38 3.37 5.02 0.59
C THR A 38 3.63 6.51 0.46
N LYS A 39 4.88 6.90 0.22
CA LYS A 39 5.23 8.30 -0.05
C LYS A 39 4.86 8.67 -1.49
N LEU A 40 3.84 9.52 -1.66
CA LEU A 40 3.38 9.97 -2.99
C LEU A 40 4.25 11.11 -3.54
N GLY A 41 4.80 11.94 -2.65
CA GLY A 41 5.63 13.06 -3.04
C GLY A 41 5.74 14.10 -1.93
N ARG A 42 6.06 15.34 -2.31
CA ARG A 42 6.15 16.48 -1.39
C ARG A 42 5.10 17.54 -1.74
N SER A 43 4.53 18.18 -0.72
CA SER A 43 3.51 19.22 -0.89
C SER A 43 4.10 20.46 -1.54
N PHE A 44 3.38 21.04 -2.51
CA PHE A 44 3.82 22.22 -3.26
C PHE A 44 4.08 23.47 -2.40
N SER A 45 3.43 23.59 -1.23
CA SER A 45 3.53 24.74 -0.33
C SER A 45 4.92 24.97 0.30
N ARG A 46 5.78 23.94 0.32
CA ARG A 46 7.15 24.03 0.86
C ARG A 46 8.25 23.99 -0.22
N TRP A 47 7.90 24.22 -1.49
CA TRP A 47 8.85 24.21 -2.61
C TRP A 47 10.01 25.22 -2.40
N ARG A 48 9.72 26.39 -1.81
CA ARG A 48 10.67 27.53 -1.74
C ARG A 48 11.87 27.32 -0.80
N ASP A 49 11.77 26.44 0.19
CA ASP A 49 12.84 26.26 1.19
C ASP A 49 13.88 25.20 0.78
N PHE A 50 13.75 24.60 -0.42
CA PHE A 50 14.52 23.42 -0.81
C PHE A 50 15.29 23.63 -2.13
N ASP A 51 16.08 24.70 -2.19
CA ASP A 51 16.98 25.04 -3.33
C ASP A 51 18.26 24.17 -3.37
N ALA A 52 18.35 23.14 -2.52
CA ALA A 52 19.50 22.25 -2.40
C ALA A 52 19.06 20.77 -2.38
N MET A 53 18.83 20.18 -3.56
CA MET A 53 19.23 18.80 -3.97
C MET A 53 18.32 18.14 -5.03
N GLY A 54 18.96 17.42 -5.96
CA GLY A 54 18.57 16.06 -6.41
C GLY A 54 17.50 15.91 -7.51
N PRO A 55 17.77 15.26 -8.66
CA PRO A 55 16.88 15.16 -9.83
C PRO A 55 15.51 14.43 -9.68
N GLN A 56 15.03 14.09 -8.47
CA GLN A 56 14.01 13.03 -8.33
C GLN A 56 12.92 13.24 -7.26
N VAL A 57 12.65 14.48 -6.84
CA VAL A 57 11.49 14.76 -5.96
C VAL A 57 10.24 15.01 -6.80
N LYS A 58 9.25 14.11 -6.70
CA LYS A 58 7.93 14.30 -7.33
C LYS A 58 7.06 15.19 -6.44
N PHE A 59 6.65 16.34 -6.96
CA PHE A 59 5.74 17.24 -6.27
C PHE A 59 4.30 16.88 -6.60
N VAL A 60 3.44 16.89 -5.57
CA VAL A 60 2.03 16.53 -5.69
C VAL A 60 1.21 17.69 -5.12
N GLN A 61 0.15 18.08 -5.83
CA GLN A 61 -0.82 19.03 -5.28
C GLN A 61 -1.46 18.39 -4.05
N CYS A 62 -1.64 19.18 -2.99
CA CYS A 62 -2.35 18.72 -1.81
C CYS A 62 -3.71 18.18 -2.28
N PRO A 63 -4.07 16.93 -1.94
CA PRO A 63 -5.31 16.35 -2.42
C PRO A 63 -6.50 17.16 -1.90
N ASP A 64 -7.33 17.69 -2.81
CA ASP A 64 -8.58 18.37 -2.48
C ASP A 64 -9.69 17.33 -2.24
N GLY A 65 -10.35 17.41 -1.07
CA GLY A 65 -11.47 16.54 -0.70
C GLY A 65 -11.32 15.84 0.66
N GLU A 66 -12.10 14.79 0.90
CA GLU A 66 -12.06 14.03 2.15
C GLU A 66 -10.74 13.27 2.32
N LEU A 67 -10.09 13.44 3.48
CA LEU A 67 -8.84 12.75 3.85
C LEU A 67 -8.97 11.22 3.89
N GLN A 68 -10.18 10.69 4.01
CA GLN A 68 -10.44 9.25 4.06
C GLN A 68 -11.41 8.84 2.95
N LYS A 69 -10.87 8.17 1.93
CA LYS A 69 -11.66 7.60 0.84
C LYS A 69 -11.50 6.09 0.81
N ARG A 70 -12.60 5.33 0.75
CA ARG A 70 -12.54 3.89 0.46
C ARG A 70 -12.21 3.72 -1.02
N LYS A 71 -11.10 3.06 -1.31
CA LYS A 71 -10.70 2.69 -2.67
C LYS A 71 -10.67 1.17 -2.72
N GLU A 72 -11.45 0.55 -3.60
CA GLU A 72 -11.35 -0.89 -3.86
C GLU A 72 -10.02 -1.14 -4.58
N GLY A 73 -9.11 -1.85 -3.91
CA GLY A 73 -7.76 -2.12 -4.40
C GLY A 73 -7.42 -3.60 -4.22
N PHE A 74 -6.77 -4.19 -5.22
CA PHE A 74 -6.34 -5.57 -5.21
C PHE A 74 -5.13 -5.74 -4.27
N LEU A 75 -5.29 -6.56 -3.23
CA LEU A 75 -4.24 -6.86 -2.24
C LEU A 75 -3.52 -8.16 -2.62
N ALA A 76 -2.30 -8.04 -3.13
CA ALA A 76 -1.39 -9.17 -3.25
C ALA A 76 -0.57 -9.31 -1.95
N LEU A 77 -0.91 -10.33 -1.15
CA LEU A 77 -0.19 -10.68 0.08
C LEU A 77 1.04 -11.54 -0.27
N PHE A 78 2.19 -10.90 -0.44
CA PHE A 78 3.49 -11.58 -0.39
C PHE A 78 4.19 -11.18 0.92
N THR A 79 3.77 -11.78 2.04
CA THR A 79 4.48 -11.70 3.32
C THR A 79 5.22 -13.03 3.50
N GLY A 80 6.50 -13.03 3.12
CA GLY A 80 7.35 -14.22 3.16
C GLY A 80 7.97 -14.40 4.53
N ASP A 81 7.50 -15.42 5.25
CA ASP A 81 8.20 -16.18 6.30
C ASP A 81 7.46 -17.53 6.52
N THR A 82 7.09 -18.22 5.44
CA THR A 82 6.49 -19.56 5.53
C THR A 82 7.26 -20.51 4.64
N SER A 83 8.17 -21.28 5.24
CA SER A 83 8.99 -22.25 4.49
C SER A 83 8.13 -23.32 3.82
N GLU A 84 6.93 -23.61 4.36
CA GLU A 84 5.94 -24.48 3.73
C GLU A 84 4.51 -24.10 4.17
N ILE A 85 3.54 -24.15 3.26
CA ILE A 85 2.11 -23.97 3.57
C ILE A 85 1.47 -25.34 3.80
N ARG A 86 0.85 -25.54 4.97
CA ARG A 86 0.14 -26.78 5.36
C ARG A 86 -0.95 -27.12 4.34
N ALA A 87 -1.13 -28.41 4.03
CA ALA A 87 -2.13 -28.89 3.08
C ALA A 87 -3.56 -28.42 3.42
N GLU A 88 -3.93 -28.43 4.70
CA GLU A 88 -5.23 -27.99 5.20
C GLU A 88 -5.56 -26.54 4.82
N VAL A 89 -4.55 -25.66 4.81
CA VAL A 89 -4.73 -24.24 4.44
C VAL A 89 -4.95 -24.12 2.94
N ARG A 90 -4.25 -24.92 2.13
CA ARG A 90 -4.42 -24.94 0.67
C ARG A 90 -5.83 -25.39 0.30
N GLU A 91 -6.31 -26.47 0.91
CA GLU A 91 -7.66 -26.99 0.68
C GLU A 91 -8.75 -25.97 1.04
N GLN A 92 -8.62 -25.31 2.20
CA GLN A 92 -9.56 -24.26 2.61
C GLN A 92 -9.60 -23.09 1.61
N ILE A 93 -8.45 -22.69 1.08
CA ILE A 93 -8.38 -21.62 0.07
C ILE A 93 -9.00 -22.09 -1.25
N ASP A 94 -8.72 -23.33 -1.68
CA ASP A 94 -9.26 -23.90 -2.91
C ASP A 94 -10.80 -23.98 -2.86
N THR A 95 -11.38 -24.43 -1.74
CA THR A 95 -12.84 -24.43 -1.54
C THR A 95 -13.43 -23.03 -1.67
N LYS A 96 -12.82 -22.04 -1.02
CA LYS A 96 -13.33 -20.66 -1.01
C LYS A 96 -13.21 -19.98 -2.37
N VAL A 97 -12.14 -20.26 -3.12
CA VAL A 97 -11.97 -19.78 -4.49
C VAL A 97 -13.02 -20.41 -5.41
N ALA A 98 -13.33 -21.69 -5.25
CA ALA A 98 -14.40 -22.35 -5.99
C ALA A 98 -15.78 -21.74 -5.71
N GLU A 99 -16.10 -21.51 -4.43
CA GLU A 99 -17.34 -20.82 -4.02
C GLU A 99 -17.43 -19.42 -4.66
N TRP A 100 -16.37 -18.60 -4.58
CA TRP A 100 -16.38 -17.26 -5.16
C TRP A 100 -16.50 -17.26 -6.69
N ARG A 101 -15.99 -18.30 -7.35
CA ARG A 101 -16.16 -18.49 -8.79
C ARG A 101 -17.61 -18.84 -9.13
N GLU A 102 -18.24 -19.75 -8.38
CA GLU A 102 -19.65 -20.15 -8.60
C GLU A 102 -20.63 -19.01 -8.30
N GLU A 103 -20.34 -18.22 -7.27
CA GLU A 103 -21.12 -17.03 -6.91
C GLU A 103 -20.91 -15.84 -7.87
N GLY A 104 -19.99 -15.95 -8.84
CA GLY A 104 -19.65 -14.87 -9.77
C GLY A 104 -18.94 -13.67 -9.11
N LYS A 105 -18.42 -13.83 -7.89
CA LYS A 105 -17.67 -12.80 -7.17
C LYS A 105 -16.19 -12.74 -7.57
N ALA A 106 -15.66 -13.80 -8.19
CA ALA A 106 -14.29 -13.88 -8.64
C ALA A 106 -14.17 -14.60 -9.99
N GLU A 107 -13.19 -14.19 -10.79
CA GLU A 107 -12.78 -14.85 -12.04
C GLU A 107 -11.35 -15.37 -11.88
N ILE A 108 -11.10 -16.60 -12.36
CA ILE A 108 -9.76 -17.18 -12.36
C ILE A 108 -9.08 -16.86 -13.69
N VAL A 109 -8.00 -16.08 -13.63
CA VAL A 109 -7.18 -15.75 -14.81
C VAL A 109 -5.94 -16.66 -14.83
N PRO A 110 -5.80 -17.58 -15.80
CA PRO A 110 -4.62 -18.42 -15.90
C PRO A 110 -3.39 -17.61 -16.31
N GLY A 111 -2.24 -17.92 -15.71
CA GLY A 111 -0.94 -17.31 -16.00
C GLY A 111 0.11 -18.32 -16.48
N VAL A 112 1.27 -17.82 -16.90
CA VAL A 112 2.40 -18.66 -17.34
C VAL A 112 3.55 -18.51 -16.35
N LEU A 113 4.07 -19.62 -15.84
CA LEU A 113 5.27 -19.66 -15.01
C LEU A 113 6.47 -20.05 -15.89
N PHE A 114 7.45 -19.15 -15.99
CA PHE A 114 8.72 -19.43 -16.65
C PHE A 114 9.74 -19.87 -15.61
N ILE A 115 10.44 -20.97 -15.88
CA ILE A 115 11.53 -21.49 -15.07
C ILE A 115 12.74 -21.59 -16.00
N ASP A 116 13.83 -20.93 -15.62
CA ASP A 116 15.10 -20.91 -16.36
C ASP A 116 16.22 -21.40 -15.43
N GLU A 117 17.18 -22.13 -15.98
CA GLU A 117 18.31 -22.75 -15.26
C GLU A 117 19.66 -22.10 -15.64
N SER A 118 19.66 -20.82 -16.04
CA SER A 118 20.86 -20.12 -16.56
C SER A 118 22.01 -19.96 -15.58
#